data_AF-A0A6P6HL80-F1
#
_entry.id   AF-A0A6P6HL80-F1
#
_cell.length_a   1.000
_cell.length_b   1.000
_cell.length_c   1.000
_cell.angle_alpha   90.00
_cell.angle_beta   90.00
_cell.angle_gamma   90.00
#
_symmetry.space_group_name_H-M   'P 1'
#
loop_
_entity.id
_entity.type
_entity.pdbx_description
1 polymer ?
#
loop_
_entity_poly.entity_id
_entity_poly.type
_entity_poly.pdbx_seq_one_letter_code
_entity_poly.pdbx_strand_id
1 'polypeptide(L)'
;MAPDPWFSAYDATCQIAQDIAEKIQQQNQHGRSGENTIRLTVTIRALLQSLKEKIALLKDLLLRAVSTHQITQLEGDRRQNLLDELITRERLLLASFKNEGAEPDLIRQSQVNSRSGIHGCRGFPFGGVVRGSLLEPKAD
;
A
#
# COMPACT_ATOMS: atom_id res chain seq x y z
N MET A 1 32.30 1.85 -1.39
CA MET A 1 31.49 0.63 -1.53
C MET A 1 30.21 1.03 -2.24
N ALA A 2 29.89 0.43 -3.38
CA ALA A 2 28.63 0.75 -4.08
C ALA A 2 27.46 0.25 -3.22
N PRO A 3 26.37 1.03 -3.06
CA PRO A 3 25.18 0.55 -2.37
C PRO A 3 24.63 -0.69 -3.10
N ASP A 4 24.25 -1.72 -2.34
CA ASP A 4 23.69 -2.95 -2.90
C ASP A 4 22.46 -2.60 -3.76
N PRO A 5 22.43 -3.02 -5.04
CA PRO A 5 21.36 -2.66 -5.96
C PRO A 5 19.99 -3.18 -5.50
N TRP A 6 19.94 -4.22 -4.67
CA TRP A 6 18.72 -4.74 -4.06
C TRP A 6 18.08 -3.73 -3.10
N PHE A 7 18.87 -3.10 -2.22
CA PHE A 7 18.34 -2.10 -1.28
C PHE A 7 17.87 -0.83 -2.00
N SER A 8 18.58 -0.39 -3.04
CA SER A 8 18.14 0.76 -3.86
C SER A 8 16.82 0.46 -4.58
N ALA A 9 16.69 -0.74 -5.15
CA ALA A 9 15.43 -1.18 -5.76
C ALA A 9 14.31 -1.31 -4.70
N TYR A 10 14.61 -1.75 -3.48
CA TYR A 10 13.65 -1.89 -2.39
C TYR A 10 13.10 -0.53 -1.95
N ASP A 11 13.98 0.46 -1.76
CA ASP A 11 13.60 1.83 -1.40
C ASP A 11 12.70 2.46 -2.47
N ALA A 12 13.09 2.34 -3.75
CA ALA A 12 12.26 2.79 -4.87
C ALA A 12 10.89 2.10 -4.91
N THR A 13 10.83 0.80 -4.58
CA THR A 13 9.58 0.04 -4.50
C THR A 13 8.69 0.52 -3.36
N CYS A 14 9.27 0.83 -2.20
CA CYS A 14 8.56 1.45 -1.08
C CYS A 14 7.98 2.81 -1.45
N GLN A 15 8.74 3.63 -2.20
CA GLN A 15 8.28 4.93 -2.65
C GLN A 15 7.09 4.83 -3.61
N ILE A 16 7.09 3.86 -4.52
CA ILE A 16 5.92 3.58 -5.39
C ILE A 16 4.71 3.18 -4.56
N ALA A 17 4.88 2.27 -3.58
CA ALA A 17 3.79 1.85 -2.70
C ALA A 17 3.20 3.02 -1.90
N GLN A 18 4.04 3.97 -1.48
CA GLN A 18 3.61 5.18 -0.81
C GLN A 18 2.88 6.14 -1.75
N ASP A 19 3.38 6.35 -2.98
CA ASP A 19 2.69 7.23 -3.94
C ASP A 19 1.30 6.67 -4.27
N ILE A 20 1.16 5.35 -4.47
CA ILE A 20 -0.14 4.70 -4.69
C ILE A 20 -1.10 5.00 -3.55
N ALA A 21 -0.64 4.87 -2.31
CA ALA A 21 -1.44 5.14 -1.13
C ALA A 21 -1.96 6.58 -1.09
N GLU A 22 -1.06 7.53 -1.34
CA GLU A 22 -1.39 8.95 -1.36
C GLU A 22 -2.39 9.25 -2.48
N LYS A 23 -2.22 8.66 -3.68
CA LYS A 23 -3.14 8.82 -4.80
C LYS A 23 -4.53 8.23 -4.50
N ILE A 24 -4.61 7.04 -3.89
CA ILE A 24 -5.89 6.45 -3.44
C ILE A 24 -6.55 7.36 -2.39
N GLN A 25 -5.76 7.88 -1.44
CA GLN A 25 -6.30 8.79 -0.42
C GLN A 25 -6.76 10.12 -1.01
N GLN A 26 -6.05 10.65 -2.01
CA GLN A 26 -6.46 11.84 -2.75
C GLN A 26 -7.77 11.56 -3.50
N GLN A 27 -7.90 10.42 -4.15
CA GLN A 27 -9.12 10.03 -4.86
C GLN A 27 -10.34 10.01 -3.91
N ASN A 28 -10.19 9.39 -2.74
CA ASN A 28 -11.22 9.36 -1.69
C ASN A 28 -11.60 10.75 -1.15
N GLN A 29 -10.66 11.69 -1.07
CA GLN A 29 -10.91 13.05 -0.59
C GLN A 29 -11.61 13.93 -1.64
N HIS A 30 -11.35 13.71 -2.92
CA HIS A 30 -11.81 14.57 -4.02
C HIS A 30 -13.06 14.06 -4.72
N GLY A 31 -13.94 13.33 -4.02
CA GLY A 31 -15.14 12.65 -4.52
C GLY A 31 -16.22 13.50 -5.24
N ARG A 32 -15.88 14.66 -5.80
CA ARG A 32 -16.77 15.56 -6.56
C ARG A 32 -16.15 16.16 -7.84
N SER A 33 -14.89 15.89 -8.19
CA SER A 33 -14.27 16.41 -9.42
C SER A 33 -13.96 15.26 -10.39
N GLY A 34 -14.93 14.91 -11.24
CA GLY A 34 -14.88 13.71 -12.09
C GLY A 34 -13.67 13.62 -13.04
N GLU A 35 -13.16 14.74 -13.55
CA GLU A 35 -11.97 14.72 -14.42
C GLU A 35 -10.68 14.35 -13.66
N ASN A 36 -10.57 14.75 -12.39
CA ASN A 36 -9.41 14.42 -11.55
C ASN A 36 -9.45 12.96 -11.10
N THR A 37 -10.63 12.41 -10.81
CA THR A 37 -10.82 11.00 -10.44
C THR A 37 -10.35 10.04 -11.55
N ILE A 38 -10.69 10.33 -12.81
CA ILE A 38 -10.28 9.50 -13.95
C ILE A 38 -8.75 9.51 -14.11
N ARG A 39 -8.13 10.69 -14.03
CA ARG A 39 -6.66 10.83 -14.11
C ARG A 39 -5.97 10.05 -12.99
N LEU A 40 -6.43 10.19 -11.74
CA LEU A 40 -5.90 9.46 -10.59
C LEU A 40 -6.06 7.95 -10.76
N THR A 41 -7.22 7.47 -11.23
CA THR A 41 -7.48 6.06 -11.49
C THR A 41 -6.47 5.46 -12.48
N VAL A 42 -6.19 6.17 -13.59
CA VAL A 42 -5.21 5.73 -14.59
C VAL A 42 -3.80 5.71 -14.00
N THR A 43 -3.42 6.75 -13.26
CA THR A 43 -2.11 6.83 -12.59
C THR A 43 -1.93 5.70 -11.57
N ILE A 44 -2.93 5.45 -10.71
CA ILE A 44 -2.89 4.38 -9.71
C ILE A 44 -2.72 3.02 -10.37
N ARG A 45 -3.44 2.74 -11.47
CA ARG A 45 -3.28 1.48 -12.23
C ARG A 45 -1.87 1.31 -12.77
N ALA A 46 -1.28 2.38 -13.34
CA ALA A 46 0.09 2.34 -13.86
C ALA A 46 1.12 2.10 -12.74
N LEU A 47 0.96 2.79 -11.61
CA LEU A 47 1.82 2.63 -10.43
C LEU A 47 1.71 1.22 -9.83
N LEU A 48 0.51 0.65 -9.75
CA LEU A 48 0.29 -0.72 -9.29
C LEU A 48 0.98 -1.75 -10.18
N GLN A 49 0.93 -1.58 -11.51
CA GLN A 49 1.69 -2.44 -12.42
C GLN A 49 3.20 -2.27 -12.20
N SER A 50 3.68 -1.03 -12.07
CA SER A 50 5.09 -0.76 -11.79
C SER A 50 5.54 -1.38 -10.47
N LEU A 51 4.73 -1.31 -9.42
CA LEU A 51 4.99 -1.93 -8.12
C LEU A 51 5.19 -3.44 -8.28
N LYS A 52 4.29 -4.11 -9.00
CA LYS A 52 4.37 -5.55 -9.27
C LYS A 52 5.65 -5.93 -10.02
N GLU A 53 6.01 -5.17 -11.06
CA GLU A 53 7.24 -5.38 -11.83
C GLU A 53 8.49 -5.20 -10.97
N LYS A 54 8.51 -4.18 -10.10
CA LYS A 54 9.63 -3.92 -9.19
C LYS A 54 9.77 -5.01 -8.12
N ILE A 55 8.65 -5.52 -7.59
CA ILE A 55 8.65 -6.68 -6.67
C ILE A 55 9.20 -7.92 -7.37
N ALA A 56 8.83 -8.16 -8.65
CA ALA A 56 9.38 -9.27 -9.42
C ALA A 56 10.90 -9.12 -9.62
N LEU A 57 11.37 -7.93 -9.97
CA LEU A 57 12.79 -7.62 -10.08
C LEU A 57 13.53 -7.88 -8.76
N LEU A 58 12.99 -7.44 -7.62
CA LEU A 58 13.60 -7.67 -6.31
C LEU A 58 13.72 -9.17 -5.97
N LYS A 59 12.73 -9.98 -6.35
CA LYS A 59 12.78 -11.44 -6.22
C LYS A 59 13.91 -12.02 -7.06
N ASP A 60 14.03 -11.63 -8.32
CA ASP A 60 15.11 -12.07 -9.21
C ASP A 60 16.50 -11.68 -8.69
N LEU A 61 16.64 -10.45 -8.20
CA LEU A 61 17.87 -9.97 -7.57
C LEU A 61 18.22 -10.81 -6.33
N LEU A 62 17.24 -11.12 -5.47
CA LEU A 62 17.42 -11.95 -4.29
C LEU A 62 17.83 -13.37 -4.65
N LEU A 63 17.07 -14.02 -5.54
CA LEU A 63 17.35 -15.37 -6.01
C LEU A 63 18.76 -15.47 -6.57
N ARG A 64 19.15 -14.54 -7.45
CA ARG A 64 20.51 -14.51 -7.99
C ARG A 64 21.55 -14.35 -6.90
N ALA A 65 21.37 -13.43 -5.95
CA ALA A 65 22.32 -13.21 -4.87
C ALA A 65 22.49 -14.43 -3.96
N VAL A 66 21.40 -15.16 -3.67
CA VAL A 66 21.43 -16.42 -2.92
C VAL A 66 22.12 -17.52 -3.73
N SER A 67 21.75 -17.70 -5.00
CA SER A 67 22.34 -18.73 -5.88
C SER A 67 23.84 -18.54 -6.10
N THR A 68 24.29 -17.29 -6.24
CA THR A 68 25.72 -16.98 -6.38
C THR A 68 26.45 -16.90 -5.03
N HIS A 69 25.79 -17.22 -3.92
CA HIS A 69 26.33 -17.14 -2.56
C HIS A 69 26.94 -15.77 -2.21
N GLN A 70 26.43 -14.70 -2.84
CA GLN A 70 26.85 -13.32 -2.57
C GLN A 70 26.33 -12.80 -1.22
N ILE A 71 25.28 -13.43 -0.69
CA ILE A 71 24.70 -13.11 0.62
C ILE A 71 24.62 -14.38 1.48
N THR A 72 24.64 -14.18 2.80
CA THR A 72 24.44 -15.28 3.75
C THR A 72 23.00 -15.76 3.73
N GLN A 73 22.75 -16.99 4.17
CA GLN A 73 21.40 -17.55 4.28
C GLN A 73 20.49 -16.68 5.18
N LEU A 74 21.03 -16.19 6.30
CA LEU A 74 20.31 -15.29 7.21
C LEU A 74 19.90 -13.97 6.53
N GLU A 75 20.78 -13.40 5.70
CA GLU A 75 20.47 -12.19 4.95
C GLU A 75 19.44 -12.46 3.84
N GLY A 76 19.51 -13.65 3.23
CA GLY A 76 18.49 -14.12 2.30
C GLY A 76 17.10 -14.17 2.93
N ASP A 77 16.98 -14.79 4.10
CA ASP A 77 15.73 -14.86 4.87
C ASP A 77 15.20 -13.46 5.25
N ARG A 78 16.07 -12.60 5.75
CA ARG A 78 15.72 -11.21 6.07
C ARG A 78 15.16 -10.46 4.86
N ARG A 79 15.81 -10.56 3.70
CA ARG A 79 15.37 -9.93 2.44
C ARG A 79 14.06 -10.52 1.93
N GLN A 80 13.84 -11.82 2.16
CA GLN A 80 12.59 -12.49 1.84
C GLN A 80 11.43 -11.93 2.68
N ASN A 81 11.60 -11.77 3.99
CA ASN A 81 10.60 -11.17 4.87
C ASN A 81 10.19 -9.75 4.40
N LEU A 82 11.17 -8.93 4.00
CA LEU A 82 10.91 -7.60 3.44
C LEU A 82 10.14 -7.64 2.12
N LEU A 83 10.40 -8.63 1.26
CA LEU A 83 9.64 -8.87 0.04
C LEU A 83 8.20 -9.28 0.34
N ASP A 84 8.00 -10.15 1.33
CA ASP A 84 6.67 -10.59 1.76
C ASP A 84 5.85 -9.44 2.37
N GLU A 85 6.48 -8.53 3.11
CA GLU A 85 5.86 -7.28 3.55
C GLU A 85 5.40 -6.41 2.37
N LEU A 86 6.24 -6.25 1.33
CA LEU A 86 5.89 -5.50 0.13
C LEU A 86 4.72 -6.13 -0.64
N ILE A 87 4.71 -7.46 -0.78
CA ILE A 87 3.62 -8.19 -1.44
C ILE A 87 2.31 -8.02 -0.65
N THR A 88 2.39 -8.09 0.68
CA THR A 88 1.24 -7.86 1.55
C THR A 88 0.72 -6.44 1.37
N ARG A 89 1.61 -5.45 1.32
CA ARG A 89 1.25 -4.04 1.08
C ARG A 89 0.62 -3.84 -0.31
N GLU A 90 1.17 -4.42 -1.36
CA GLU A 90 0.60 -4.40 -2.73
C GLU A 90 -0.86 -4.92 -2.72
N ARG A 91 -1.10 -6.06 -2.07
CA ARG A 91 -2.45 -6.65 -1.96
C ARG A 91 -3.42 -5.73 -1.23
N LEU A 92 -2.99 -5.09 -0.15
CA LEU A 92 -3.80 -4.12 0.58
C LEU A 92 -4.11 -2.90 -0.29
N LEU A 93 -3.14 -2.35 -1.02
CA LEU A 93 -3.36 -1.23 -1.93
C LEU A 93 -4.34 -1.60 -3.06
N LEU A 94 -4.21 -2.80 -3.63
CA LEU A 94 -5.15 -3.32 -4.63
C LEU A 94 -6.57 -3.45 -4.07
N ALA A 95 -6.70 -3.94 -2.83
CA ALA A 95 -7.99 -4.05 -2.16
C ALA A 95 -8.59 -2.66 -1.92
N SER A 96 -7.81 -1.72 -1.38
CA SER A 96 -8.22 -0.32 -1.17
C SER A 96 -8.68 0.35 -2.45
N PHE A 97 -7.96 0.14 -3.56
CA PHE A 97 -8.32 0.69 -4.86
C PHE A 97 -9.59 0.03 -5.45
N LYS A 98 -9.75 -1.29 -5.31
CA LYS A 98 -10.94 -2.01 -5.80
C LYS A 98 -12.20 -1.71 -4.99
N ASN A 99 -12.05 -1.49 -3.68
CA ASN A 99 -13.16 -1.19 -2.79
C ASN A 99 -13.79 0.20 -3.02
N GLU A 100 -13.19 1.04 -3.87
CA GLU A 100 -13.76 2.34 -4.25
C GLU A 100 -14.91 2.21 -5.28
N GLY A 101 -15.07 1.04 -5.93
CA GLY A 101 -16.14 0.76 -6.89
C GLY A 101 -17.24 -0.18 -6.36
N ALA A 102 -17.04 -0.79 -5.20
CA ALA A 102 -18.06 -1.52 -4.48
C ALA A 102 -18.59 -0.58 -3.39
N GLU A 103 -19.84 -0.13 -3.54
CA GLU A 103 -20.60 0.55 -2.50
C GLU A 103 -20.27 0.05 -1.07
N PRO A 104 -20.31 0.92 -0.05
CA PRO A 104 -20.03 0.55 1.33
C PRO A 104 -21.13 -0.37 1.82
N ASP A 105 -20.94 -1.68 1.72
CA ASP A 105 -21.86 -2.63 2.33
C ASP A 105 -21.76 -2.49 3.85
N LEU A 106 -22.87 -2.03 4.40
CA LEU A 106 -23.15 -1.61 5.76
C LEU A 106 -23.03 -2.76 6.78
N ILE A 107 -21.98 -3.57 6.81
CA ILE A 107 -21.87 -4.64 7.81
C ILE A 107 -20.42 -4.91 8.22
N ARG A 108 -19.92 -4.19 9.23
CA ARG A 108 -19.12 -4.75 10.35
C ARG A 108 -18.64 -3.67 11.33
N GLN A 109 -19.60 -2.97 11.95
CA GLN A 109 -19.37 -2.45 13.29
C GLN A 109 -19.59 -3.59 14.29
N SER A 110 -18.49 -4.18 14.77
CA SER A 110 -18.31 -4.62 16.17
C SER A 110 -17.07 -5.51 16.30
N GLN A 111 -15.92 -4.94 16.68
CA GLN A 111 -15.17 -5.51 17.80
C GLN A 111 -14.07 -4.58 18.32
N VAL A 112 -14.22 -4.23 19.59
CA VAL A 112 -13.13 -3.90 20.52
C VAL A 112 -12.20 -5.10 20.62
N ASN A 113 -10.89 -4.91 20.43
CA ASN A 113 -9.90 -5.60 21.25
C ASN A 113 -8.60 -4.80 21.37
N SER A 114 -8.17 -4.66 22.60
CA SER A 114 -7.02 -3.92 23.10
C SER A 114 -5.73 -4.72 22.96
N ARG A 115 -4.59 -3.98 22.93
CA ARG A 115 -3.19 -4.38 23.24
C ARG A 115 -2.47 -5.31 22.25
N SER A 116 -1.40 -4.80 21.63
CA SER A 116 0.01 -5.02 22.01
C SER A 116 0.92 -4.51 20.89
N GLY A 117 2.09 -3.97 21.23
CA GLY A 117 2.89 -3.13 20.34
C GLY A 117 3.91 -3.84 19.44
N ILE A 118 4.77 -2.97 18.88
CA ILE A 118 6.15 -3.12 18.39
C ILE A 118 6.38 -3.79 17.02
N HIS A 119 6.46 -2.99 15.94
CA HIS A 119 7.72 -2.52 15.30
C HIS A 119 7.48 -1.99 13.86
N GLY A 120 7.96 -0.77 13.58
CA GLY A 120 8.71 -0.49 12.34
C GLY A 120 7.99 -0.46 10.99
N CYS A 121 6.95 0.36 10.82
CA CYS A 121 6.75 1.21 9.63
C CYS A 121 5.62 2.17 9.95
N ARG A 122 5.88 3.48 9.80
CA ARG A 122 4.94 4.56 10.11
C ARG A 122 3.56 4.27 9.52
N GLY A 123 2.57 4.47 10.39
CA GLY A 123 1.17 4.16 10.18
C GLY A 123 0.63 4.65 8.84
N PHE A 124 -0.05 3.74 8.17
CA PHE A 124 -1.02 4.04 7.15
C PHE A 124 -2.35 4.38 7.81
N PRO A 125 -2.83 5.64 7.75
CA PRO A 125 -4.15 6.00 8.26
C PRO A 125 -5.20 5.72 7.18
N PHE A 126 -5.48 4.45 6.86
CA PHE A 126 -6.74 4.10 6.21
C PHE A 126 -7.85 4.04 7.28
N GLY A 127 -8.11 5.18 7.91
CA GLY A 127 -9.06 5.30 9.02
C GLY A 127 -9.78 6.64 9.00
N GLY A 128 -11.03 6.62 8.50
CA GLY A 128 -12.10 7.51 8.92
C GLY A 128 -12.03 8.97 8.47
N VAL A 129 -12.62 9.28 7.31
CA VAL A 129 -13.21 10.61 7.11
C VAL A 129 -14.52 10.62 7.91
N VAL A 130 -14.45 11.06 9.16
CA VAL A 130 -15.64 11.51 9.91
C VAL A 130 -15.98 12.89 9.38
N ARG A 131 -16.91 12.97 8.43
CA ARG A 131 -17.55 14.23 8.06
C ARG A 131 -18.96 14.27 8.64
N GLY A 132 -19.03 14.47 9.95
CA GLY A 132 -20.28 14.83 10.63
C GLY A 132 -20.67 16.25 10.25
N SER A 133 -21.46 16.40 9.19
CA SER A 133 -22.21 17.63 8.94
C SER A 133 -23.55 17.53 9.66
N LEU A 134 -23.57 18.18 10.81
CA LEU A 134 -24.73 18.68 11.54
C LEU A 134 -25.78 19.27 10.58
N LEU A 135 -27.01 18.73 10.61
CA LEU A 135 -28.29 19.43 10.40
C LEU A 135 -29.43 18.40 10.43
N GLU A 136 -30.05 18.22 11.59
CA GLU A 136 -31.37 17.60 11.73
C GLU A 136 -32.45 18.60 11.26
N PRO A 137 -33.36 18.23 10.35
CA PRO A 137 -34.54 19.03 10.03
C PRO A 137 -35.70 18.77 10.99
N LYS A 138 -36.38 19.85 11.34
CA LYS A 138 -37.61 19.92 12.15
C LYS A 138 -38.83 19.37 11.40
N ALA A 139 -39.63 18.54 12.08
CA ALA A 139 -41.08 18.29 11.90
C ALA A 139 -41.52 17.33 13.04
N ASP A 140 -42.61 17.47 13.77
CA ASP A 140 -43.82 18.31 13.74
C ASP A 140 -44.12 18.76 15.19
#